data_AF-A0A917ZDR0-F1
#
_entry.id   AF-A0A917ZDR0-F1
#
_cell.length_a   1.000
_cell.length_b   1.000
_cell.length_c   1.000
_cell.angle_alpha   90.00
_cell.angle_beta   90.00
_cell.angle_gamma   90.00
#
_symmetry.space_group_name_H-M   'P 1'
#
loop_
_entity.id
_entity.type
_entity.pdbx_description
1 polymer ?
#
loop_
_entity_poly.entity_id
_entity_poly.type
_entity_poly.pdbx_seq_one_letter_code
_entity_poly.pdbx_strand_id
1 'polypeptide(L)'
;MTTGVKTDFATLAKITLQALAARYKIKLSDVQVADVLGGFSSLPAHSDIKPALSKLREQGFRTVAFSNSSLGLIAEQIKNAGLNDYFSDIVSVEEAGTFKPSERAYQFVSAKLGKPSGQLRLVAAHDWDTHGALCAGLKAAYIDRSGAPYNPLYKKPEIFGNSMDEVVNQIISNDN
;
A
#
# COMPACT_ATOMS: atom_id res chain seq x y z
N MET A 1 2.68 -17.97 10.73
CA MET A 1 1.61 -17.18 11.36
C MET A 1 1.08 -17.95 12.55
N THR A 2 0.94 -17.31 13.72
CA THR A 2 0.60 -17.95 15.00
C THR A 2 -0.70 -18.76 14.99
N THR A 3 -1.68 -18.40 14.15
CA THR A 3 -2.99 -19.07 14.08
C THR A 3 -3.12 -20.11 12.97
N GLY A 4 -2.19 -20.16 12.01
CA GLY A 4 -2.28 -21.04 10.84
C GLY A 4 -3.44 -20.76 9.86
N VAL A 5 -4.28 -19.75 10.12
CA VAL A 5 -5.41 -19.39 9.26
C VAL A 5 -4.90 -18.84 7.93
N LYS A 6 -5.30 -19.49 6.83
CA LYS A 6 -5.04 -19.02 5.46
C LYS A 6 -6.24 -18.23 4.97
N THR A 7 -6.00 -17.04 4.45
CA THR A 7 -7.02 -16.14 3.90
C THR A 7 -6.36 -15.17 2.92
N ASP A 8 -7.16 -14.50 2.12
CA ASP A 8 -6.78 -13.38 1.26
C ASP A 8 -7.46 -12.07 1.73
N PHE A 9 -7.09 -10.96 1.07
CA PHE A 9 -7.64 -9.65 1.39
C PHE A 9 -9.14 -9.55 1.07
N ALA A 10 -9.59 -10.13 -0.04
CA ALA A 10 -10.98 -10.05 -0.49
C ALA A 10 -11.94 -10.74 0.51
N THR A 11 -11.53 -11.91 1.02
CA THR A 11 -12.24 -12.67 2.03
C THR A 11 -12.32 -11.90 3.34
N LEU A 12 -11.21 -11.32 3.80
CA LEU A 12 -11.18 -10.48 5.00
C LEU A 12 -12.06 -9.23 4.85
N ALA A 13 -12.02 -8.58 3.69
CA ALA A 13 -12.85 -7.43 3.38
C ALA A 13 -14.35 -7.78 3.39
N LYS A 14 -14.73 -8.92 2.77
CA LYS A 14 -16.11 -9.42 2.78
C LYS A 14 -16.61 -9.69 4.19
N ILE A 15 -15.84 -10.44 4.99
CA ILE A 15 -16.18 -10.76 6.38
C ILE A 15 -16.33 -9.48 7.21
N THR A 16 -15.41 -8.53 7.04
CA THR A 16 -15.44 -7.24 7.75
C THR A 16 -16.67 -6.43 7.35
N LEU A 17 -16.99 -6.32 6.06
CA LEU A 17 -18.18 -5.64 5.57
C LEU A 17 -19.47 -6.24 6.15
N GLN A 18 -19.59 -7.57 6.12
CA GLN A 18 -20.75 -8.27 6.68
C GLN A 18 -20.87 -8.08 8.19
N ALA A 19 -19.75 -8.11 8.92
CA ALA A 19 -19.72 -7.86 10.36
C ALA A 19 -20.14 -6.42 10.70
N LEU A 20 -19.66 -5.43 9.94
CA LEU A 20 -20.07 -4.03 10.08
C LEU A 20 -21.57 -3.87 9.78
N ALA A 21 -22.06 -4.42 8.67
CA ALA A 21 -23.47 -4.37 8.32
C ALA A 21 -24.36 -4.96 9.42
N ALA A 22 -23.99 -6.12 9.97
CA ALA A 22 -24.69 -6.73 11.09
C ALA A 22 -24.68 -5.83 12.34
N ARG A 23 -23.53 -5.22 12.69
CA ARG A 23 -23.40 -4.28 13.82
C ARG A 23 -24.31 -3.07 13.67
N TYR A 24 -24.44 -2.53 12.47
CA TYR A 24 -25.31 -1.40 12.16
C TYR A 24 -26.76 -1.80 11.81
N LYS A 25 -27.10 -3.10 11.94
CA LYS A 25 -28.42 -3.66 11.59
C LYS A 25 -28.85 -3.38 10.14
N ILE A 26 -27.88 -3.31 9.24
CA ILE A 26 -28.07 -3.16 7.80
C ILE A 26 -28.12 -4.56 7.18
N LYS A 27 -29.17 -4.86 6.41
CA LYS A 27 -29.22 -6.07 5.57
C LYS A 27 -28.58 -5.77 4.21
N LEU A 28 -27.55 -6.53 3.85
CA LEU A 28 -26.94 -6.47 2.53
C LEU A 28 -27.30 -7.73 1.75
N SER A 29 -27.71 -7.57 0.49
CA SER A 29 -27.79 -8.67 -0.47
C SER A 29 -26.41 -9.06 -0.98
N ASP A 30 -26.28 -10.25 -1.56
CA ASP A 30 -25.02 -10.68 -2.17
C ASP A 30 -24.58 -9.74 -3.31
N VAL A 31 -25.54 -9.14 -4.02
CA VAL A 31 -25.27 -8.14 -5.07
C VAL A 31 -24.67 -6.87 -4.46
N GLN A 32 -25.20 -6.38 -3.34
CA GLN A 32 -24.66 -5.19 -2.66
C GLN A 32 -23.27 -5.45 -2.07
N VAL A 33 -23.04 -6.66 -1.53
CA VAL A 33 -21.71 -7.07 -1.06
C VAL A 33 -20.72 -7.09 -2.23
N ALA A 34 -21.11 -7.68 -3.36
CA ALA A 34 -20.28 -7.73 -4.56
C ALA A 34 -19.99 -6.34 -5.12
N ASP A 35 -20.97 -5.44 -5.13
CA ASP A 35 -20.83 -4.05 -5.59
C ASP A 35 -19.81 -3.26 -4.74
N VAL A 36 -19.95 -3.32 -3.40
CA VAL A 36 -19.00 -2.64 -2.48
C VAL A 36 -17.57 -3.17 -2.64
N LEU A 37 -17.40 -4.50 -2.74
CA LEU A 37 -16.08 -5.10 -2.90
C LEU A 37 -15.50 -4.85 -4.31
N GLY A 38 -16.34 -4.89 -5.34
CA GLY A 38 -15.96 -4.56 -6.72
C GLY A 38 -15.53 -3.10 -6.87
N GLY A 39 -16.08 -2.19 -6.05
CA GLY A 39 -15.67 -0.79 -6.01
C GLY A 39 -14.18 -0.58 -5.73
N PHE A 40 -13.49 -1.53 -5.09
CA PHE A 40 -12.05 -1.44 -4.81
C PHE A 40 -11.21 -1.35 -6.09
N SER A 41 -11.57 -2.07 -7.16
CA SER A 41 -10.85 -2.01 -8.44
C SER A 41 -11.12 -0.71 -9.22
N SER A 42 -12.09 0.10 -8.78
CA SER A 42 -12.51 1.33 -9.46
C SER A 42 -12.15 2.60 -8.69
N LEU A 43 -11.43 2.49 -7.58
CA LEU A 43 -11.02 3.66 -6.79
C LEU A 43 -10.08 4.56 -7.61
N PRO A 44 -10.39 5.86 -7.78
CA PRO A 44 -9.56 6.78 -8.55
C PRO A 44 -8.26 7.08 -7.80
N ALA A 45 -7.19 7.36 -8.55
CA ALA A 45 -5.98 7.92 -7.98
C ALA A 45 -6.22 9.35 -7.48
N HIS A 46 -5.54 9.74 -6.40
CA HIS A 46 -5.44 11.15 -6.04
C HIS A 46 -4.74 11.94 -7.16
N SER A 47 -5.12 13.20 -7.35
CA SER A 47 -4.65 14.05 -8.45
C SER A 47 -3.13 14.29 -8.46
N ASP A 48 -2.48 14.21 -7.29
CA ASP A 48 -1.04 14.40 -7.12
C ASP A 48 -0.20 13.14 -7.38
N ILE A 49 -0.81 11.97 -7.61
CA ILE A 49 -0.10 10.70 -7.79
C ILE A 49 0.63 10.64 -9.13
N LYS A 50 -0.05 10.99 -10.23
CA LYS A 50 0.57 10.97 -11.58
C LYS A 50 1.76 11.93 -11.69
N PRO A 51 1.65 13.20 -11.27
CA PRO A 51 2.80 14.12 -11.25
C PRO A 51 3.96 13.60 -10.41
N ALA A 52 3.68 13.06 -9.21
CA ALA A 52 4.71 12.54 -8.31
C ALA A 52 5.46 11.33 -8.89
N LEU A 53 4.74 10.37 -9.48
CA LEU A 53 5.35 9.21 -10.13
C LEU A 53 6.17 9.60 -11.36
N SER A 54 5.70 10.56 -12.18
CA SER A 54 6.50 11.11 -13.29
C SER A 54 7.81 11.71 -12.80
N LYS A 55 7.74 12.54 -11.75
CA LYS A 55 8.90 13.23 -11.18
C LYS A 55 9.94 12.26 -10.62
N LEU A 56 9.51 11.21 -9.91
CA LEU A 56 10.41 10.14 -9.47
C LEU A 56 11.08 9.44 -10.66
N ARG A 57 10.31 9.12 -11.71
CA ARG A 57 10.84 8.45 -12.91
C ARG A 57 11.87 9.32 -13.65
N GLU A 58 11.62 10.62 -13.76
CA GLU A 58 12.56 11.59 -14.37
C GLU A 58 13.88 11.69 -13.61
N GLN A 59 13.86 11.44 -12.30
CA GLN A 59 15.07 11.36 -11.46
C GLN A 59 15.70 9.95 -11.44
N GLY A 60 15.20 9.01 -12.23
CA GLY A 60 15.76 7.66 -12.35
C GLY A 60 15.29 6.67 -11.28
N PHE A 61 14.33 7.04 -10.42
CA PHE A 61 13.78 6.10 -9.45
C PHE A 61 12.88 5.05 -10.12
N ARG A 62 13.06 3.79 -9.74
CA ARG A 62 12.14 2.70 -10.08
C ARG A 62 10.98 2.69 -9.09
N THR A 63 9.76 2.85 -9.59
CA THR A 63 8.52 2.81 -8.80
C THR A 63 7.83 1.45 -8.92
N VAL A 64 7.34 0.91 -7.80
CA VAL A 64 6.67 -0.39 -7.71
C VAL A 64 5.43 -0.25 -6.83
N ALA A 65 4.30 -0.83 -7.25
CA ALA A 65 3.12 -0.91 -6.41
C ALA A 65 3.23 -2.12 -5.47
N PHE A 66 3.07 -1.93 -4.16
CA PHE A 66 3.19 -3.00 -3.16
C PHE A 66 1.96 -3.05 -2.25
N SER A 67 1.11 -4.08 -2.40
CA SER A 67 -0.25 -4.10 -1.82
C SER A 67 -0.58 -5.36 -1.01
N ASN A 68 -1.48 -5.20 -0.03
CA ASN A 68 -2.12 -6.33 0.65
C ASN A 68 -3.19 -7.03 -0.22
N SER A 69 -3.72 -6.35 -1.24
CA SER A 69 -4.70 -6.89 -2.19
C SER A 69 -4.10 -8.01 -3.05
N SER A 70 -4.95 -8.91 -3.56
CA SER A 70 -4.53 -9.91 -4.54
C SER A 70 -3.93 -9.25 -5.79
N LEU A 71 -3.05 -9.96 -6.50
CA LEU A 71 -2.39 -9.42 -7.68
C LEU A 71 -3.40 -8.95 -8.75
N GLY A 72 -4.46 -9.73 -8.97
CA GLY A 72 -5.52 -9.38 -9.90
C GLY A 72 -6.24 -8.07 -9.55
N LEU A 73 -6.61 -7.89 -8.27
CA LEU A 73 -7.33 -6.70 -7.83
C LEU A 73 -6.49 -5.43 -7.96
N ILE A 74 -5.22 -5.46 -7.53
CA ILE A 74 -4.36 -4.27 -7.62
C ILE A 74 -3.98 -3.95 -9.07
N ALA A 75 -3.80 -4.96 -9.93
CA ALA A 75 -3.52 -4.74 -11.35
C ALA A 75 -4.72 -4.09 -12.06
N GLU A 76 -5.93 -4.55 -11.76
CA GLU A 76 -7.15 -3.94 -12.30
C GLU A 76 -7.32 -2.49 -11.80
N GLN A 77 -7.08 -2.24 -10.51
CA GLN A 77 -7.15 -0.89 -9.93
C GLN A 77 -6.15 0.08 -10.59
N ILE A 78 -4.90 -0.35 -10.76
CA ILE A 78 -3.85 0.46 -11.42
C ILE A 78 -4.23 0.77 -12.87
N LYS A 79 -4.78 -0.22 -13.59
CA LYS A 79 -5.28 -0.04 -14.95
C LYS A 79 -6.42 0.97 -15.00
N ASN A 80 -7.44 0.81 -14.17
CA ASN A 80 -8.62 1.68 -14.14
C ASN A 80 -8.29 3.12 -13.72
N ALA A 81 -7.29 3.30 -12.85
CA ALA A 81 -6.76 4.62 -12.48
C ALA A 81 -5.86 5.26 -13.56
N GLY A 82 -5.54 4.54 -14.64
CA GLY A 82 -4.63 4.98 -15.69
C GLY A 82 -3.20 5.18 -15.19
N LEU A 83 -2.73 4.26 -14.36
CA LEU A 83 -1.39 4.26 -13.74
C LEU A 83 -0.45 3.16 -14.25
N ASN A 84 -0.89 2.38 -15.24
CA ASN A 84 -0.15 1.19 -15.71
C ASN A 84 1.29 1.52 -16.14
N ASP A 85 1.50 2.66 -16.81
CA ASP A 85 2.82 3.05 -17.33
C ASP A 85 3.70 3.78 -16.29
N TYR A 86 3.20 3.94 -15.05
CA TYR A 86 3.87 4.64 -13.97
C TYR A 86 4.52 3.70 -12.94
N PHE A 87 4.20 2.41 -12.98
CA PHE A 87 4.81 1.39 -12.14
C PHE A 87 5.58 0.41 -13.00
N SER A 88 6.83 0.16 -12.62
CA SER A 88 7.68 -0.83 -13.27
C SER A 88 7.30 -2.27 -12.92
N ASP A 89 6.58 -2.47 -11.82
CA ASP A 89 6.18 -3.77 -11.30
C ASP A 89 5.02 -3.62 -10.30
N ILE A 90 4.31 -4.72 -10.06
CA ILE A 90 3.23 -4.83 -9.09
C ILE A 90 3.51 -6.06 -8.22
N VAL A 91 3.62 -5.82 -6.92
CA VAL A 91 3.91 -6.86 -5.92
C VAL A 91 2.74 -6.98 -4.96
N SER A 92 2.14 -8.17 -4.91
CA SER A 92 1.13 -8.52 -3.91
C SER A 92 1.77 -9.34 -2.80
N VAL A 93 1.38 -9.09 -1.55
CA VAL A 93 1.74 -9.95 -0.40
C VAL A 93 1.06 -11.32 -0.44
N GLU A 94 0.06 -11.51 -1.30
CA GLU A 94 -0.61 -12.80 -1.52
C GLU A 94 0.42 -13.90 -1.83
N GLU A 95 1.40 -13.59 -2.68
CA GLU A 95 2.53 -14.46 -3.02
C GLU A 95 3.42 -14.79 -1.80
N ALA A 96 3.48 -13.89 -0.82
CA ALA A 96 4.26 -14.08 0.41
C ALA A 96 3.51 -14.91 1.48
N GLY A 97 2.20 -15.13 1.30
CA GLY A 97 1.33 -15.84 2.25
C GLY A 97 1.19 -15.13 3.60
N THR A 98 1.29 -13.80 3.63
CA THR A 98 1.21 -12.96 4.83
C THR A 98 0.61 -11.60 4.46
N PHE A 99 0.28 -10.78 5.45
CA PHE A 99 -0.05 -9.36 5.25
C PHE A 99 1.02 -8.45 5.86
N LYS A 100 1.16 -7.23 5.36
CA LYS A 100 1.82 -6.16 6.10
C LYS A 100 1.07 -5.92 7.43
N PRO A 101 1.74 -5.53 8.53
CA PRO A 101 3.16 -5.20 8.64
C PRO A 101 4.07 -6.37 9.06
N SER A 102 3.74 -7.60 8.67
CA SER A 102 4.66 -8.74 8.87
C SER A 102 6.00 -8.48 8.20
N GLU A 103 7.10 -8.67 8.93
CA GLU A 103 8.47 -8.51 8.40
C GLU A 103 8.68 -9.30 7.10
N ARG A 104 8.10 -10.51 7.02
CA ARG A 104 8.14 -11.39 5.85
C ARG A 104 7.59 -10.72 4.59
N ALA A 105 6.61 -9.83 4.70
CA ALA A 105 6.05 -9.11 3.56
C ALA A 105 7.10 -8.17 2.93
N TYR A 106 7.86 -7.48 3.77
CA TYR A 106 8.89 -6.53 3.34
C TYR A 106 10.16 -7.23 2.83
N GLN A 107 10.57 -8.32 3.51
CA GLN A 107 11.64 -9.19 3.02
C GLN A 107 11.29 -9.80 1.65
N PHE A 108 10.03 -10.19 1.46
CA PHE A 108 9.54 -10.72 0.18
C PHE A 108 9.68 -9.71 -0.96
N VAL A 109 9.26 -8.45 -0.77
CA VAL A 109 9.42 -7.44 -1.83
C VAL A 109 10.89 -7.13 -2.12
N SER A 110 11.75 -7.11 -1.08
CA SER A 110 13.21 -6.99 -1.25
C SER A 110 13.79 -8.11 -2.11
N ALA A 111 13.44 -9.37 -1.80
CA ALA A 111 13.88 -10.52 -2.57
C ALA A 111 13.33 -10.51 -4.01
N LYS A 112 12.04 -10.22 -4.19
CA LYS A 112 11.39 -10.17 -5.51
C LYS A 112 12.00 -9.11 -6.42
N LEU A 113 12.38 -7.96 -5.87
CA LEU A 113 13.02 -6.88 -6.62
C LEU A 113 14.53 -7.06 -6.78
N GLY A 114 15.14 -8.04 -6.11
CA GLY A 114 16.60 -8.27 -6.14
C GLY A 114 17.38 -7.09 -5.56
N LYS A 115 16.82 -6.40 -4.56
CA LYS A 115 17.41 -5.20 -3.94
C LYS A 115 17.53 -5.36 -2.43
N PRO A 116 18.65 -4.97 -1.81
CA PRO A 116 18.75 -4.93 -0.35
C PRO A 116 17.66 -4.04 0.26
N SER A 117 17.09 -4.43 1.39
CA SER A 117 16.04 -3.65 2.09
C SER A 117 16.39 -2.17 2.25
N GLY A 118 17.64 -1.85 2.61
CA GLY A 118 18.08 -0.46 2.81
C GLY A 118 18.13 0.40 1.53
N GLN A 119 18.00 -0.20 0.35
CA GLN A 119 17.84 0.49 -0.94
C GLN A 119 16.38 0.65 -1.37
N LEU A 120 15.44 0.15 -0.59
CA LEU A 120 14.01 0.30 -0.84
C LEU A 120 13.41 1.31 0.12
N ARG A 121 12.53 2.17 -0.40
CA ARG A 121 11.73 3.10 0.40
C ARG A 121 10.25 2.79 0.23
N LEU A 122 9.58 2.43 1.32
CA LEU A 122 8.13 2.32 1.33
C LEU A 122 7.51 3.73 1.46
N VAL A 123 6.61 4.10 0.55
CA VAL A 123 5.77 5.29 0.67
C VAL A 123 4.35 4.86 1.03
N ALA A 124 3.80 5.34 2.15
CA ALA A 124 2.45 4.96 2.59
C ALA A 124 1.75 6.07 3.38
N ALA A 125 0.41 6.07 3.33
CA ALA A 125 -0.44 6.91 4.17
C ALA A 125 -0.80 6.26 5.52
N HIS A 126 -0.34 5.03 5.73
CA HIS A 126 -0.60 4.25 6.94
C HIS A 126 0.65 4.22 7.81
N ASP A 127 0.52 4.70 9.04
CA ASP A 127 1.63 4.76 10.00
C ASP A 127 2.18 3.36 10.30
N TRP A 128 1.31 2.36 10.47
CA TRP A 128 1.68 0.97 10.68
C TRP A 128 2.48 0.37 9.52
N ASP A 129 2.26 0.80 8.27
CA ASP A 129 2.99 0.28 7.11
C ASP A 129 4.40 0.87 7.06
N THR A 130 4.53 2.19 7.29
CA THR A 130 5.84 2.84 7.42
C THR A 130 6.64 2.30 8.60
N HIS A 131 5.98 2.06 9.75
CA HIS A 131 6.59 1.43 10.90
C HIS A 131 7.10 0.02 10.59
N GLY A 132 6.28 -0.81 9.94
CA GLY A 132 6.64 -2.16 9.53
C GLY A 132 7.86 -2.18 8.60
N ALA A 133 7.88 -1.29 7.61
CA ALA A 133 9.01 -1.14 6.69
C ALA A 133 10.31 -0.78 7.43
N LEU A 134 10.28 0.20 8.34
CA LEU A 134 11.44 0.60 9.14
C LEU A 134 11.92 -0.52 10.08
N CYS A 135 11.00 -1.32 10.63
CA CYS A 135 11.35 -2.48 11.44
C CYS A 135 12.01 -3.59 10.60
N ALA A 136 11.62 -3.75 9.34
CA ALA A 136 12.21 -4.71 8.40
C ALA A 136 13.47 -4.20 7.68
N GLY A 137 13.99 -3.02 8.05
CA GLY A 137 15.24 -2.46 7.51
C GLY A 137 15.10 -1.75 6.16
N LEU A 138 13.87 -1.41 5.74
CA LEU A 138 13.63 -0.51 4.62
C LEU A 138 13.71 0.95 5.09
N LYS A 139 13.94 1.86 4.15
CA LYS A 139 13.59 3.28 4.33
C LYS A 139 12.07 3.43 4.26
N ALA A 140 11.54 4.53 4.78
CA ALA A 140 10.12 4.85 4.64
C ALA A 140 9.89 6.35 4.41
N ALA A 141 8.75 6.67 3.81
CA ALA A 141 8.20 8.02 3.70
C ALA A 141 6.71 7.96 4.01
N TYR A 142 6.23 8.89 4.82
CA TYR A 142 4.82 8.97 5.19
C TYR A 142 4.13 10.13 4.47
N ILE A 143 2.92 9.89 3.97
CA ILE A 143 2.04 10.92 3.46
C ILE A 143 0.79 11.02 4.31
N ASP A 144 0.56 12.16 4.95
CA ASP A 144 -0.68 12.37 5.68
C ASP A 144 -1.82 12.65 4.71
N ARG A 145 -2.79 11.73 4.65
CA ARG A 145 -4.03 11.88 3.89
C ARG A 145 -5.26 12.08 4.76
N SER A 146 -5.13 11.90 6.08
CA SER A 146 -6.28 11.76 6.98
C SER A 146 -6.31 12.80 8.11
N GLY A 147 -5.18 13.45 8.40
CA GLY A 147 -4.99 14.28 9.59
C GLY A 147 -4.96 13.47 10.89
N ALA A 148 -4.94 12.13 10.80
CA ALA A 148 -4.92 11.27 11.97
C ALA A 148 -3.54 11.36 12.65
N PRO A 149 -3.49 11.36 13.99
CA PRO A 149 -2.23 11.40 14.70
C PRO A 149 -1.41 10.14 14.40
N TYR A 150 -0.15 10.33 14.03
CA TYR A 150 0.80 9.24 13.87
C TYR A 150 1.06 8.56 15.23
N ASN A 151 1.00 7.22 15.29
CA ASN A 151 1.16 6.50 16.54
C ASN A 151 2.51 6.85 17.23
N PRO A 152 2.50 7.32 18.49
CA PRO A 152 3.70 7.81 19.17
C PRO A 152 4.73 6.71 19.51
N LEU A 153 4.32 5.43 19.48
CA LEU A 153 5.20 4.28 19.72
C LEU A 153 5.85 3.75 18.45
N TYR A 154 5.44 4.24 17.28
CA TYR A 154 5.99 3.78 16.01
C TYR A 154 7.28 4.54 15.65
N LYS A 155 8.22 3.80 15.07
CA LYS A 155 9.38 4.39 14.38
C LYS A 155 8.87 5.36 13.32
N LYS A 156 9.35 6.61 13.36
CA LYS A 156 8.96 7.64 12.40
C LYS A 156 9.89 7.61 11.18
N PRO A 157 9.36 7.73 9.95
CA PRO A 157 10.20 7.95 8.78
C PRO A 157 10.82 9.34 8.82
N GLU A 158 11.98 9.49 8.20
CA GLU A 158 12.65 10.79 8.02
C GLU A 158 11.88 11.72 7.07
N ILE A 159 11.12 11.13 6.15
CA ILE A 159 10.34 11.86 5.14
C ILE A 159 8.87 11.84 5.52
N PHE A 160 8.28 13.03 5.59
CA PHE A 160 6.89 13.25 5.95
C PHE A 160 6.32 14.41 5.13
N GLY A 161 5.08 14.31 4.66
CA GLY A 161 4.43 15.41 3.95
C GLY A 161 2.92 15.23 3.87
N ASN A 162 2.21 16.30 3.51
CA ASN A 162 0.76 16.29 3.34
C ASN A 162 0.34 16.12 1.86
N SER A 163 1.32 16.12 0.95
CA SER A 163 1.13 15.90 -0.48
C SER A 163 2.22 14.99 -1.04
N MET A 164 1.92 14.33 -2.16
CA MET A 164 2.93 13.51 -2.82
C MET A 164 4.07 14.34 -3.41
N ASP A 165 3.84 15.61 -3.76
CA ASP A 165 4.93 16.49 -4.22
C ASP A 165 5.93 16.78 -3.09
N GLU A 166 5.46 17.14 -1.90
CA GLU A 166 6.33 17.32 -0.71
C GLU A 166 7.15 16.06 -0.40
N VAL A 167 6.50 14.90 -0.41
CA VAL A 167 7.16 13.62 -0.15
C VAL A 167 8.21 13.31 -1.22
N VAL A 168 7.88 13.46 -2.51
CA VAL A 168 8.80 13.18 -3.61
C VAL A 168 9.96 14.16 -3.65
N ASN A 169 9.75 15.44 -3.38
CA ASN A 169 10.84 16.42 -3.26
C ASN A 169 11.86 16.02 -2.19
N GLN A 170 11.38 15.54 -1.05
CA GLN A 170 12.25 15.05 0.02
C GLN A 170 12.97 13.77 -0.39
N ILE A 171 12.29 12.82 -1.06
CA ILE A 171 12.93 11.57 -1.54
C ILE A 171 14.09 11.91 -2.48
N ILE A 172 13.84 12.74 -3.48
CA ILE A 172 14.84 13.17 -4.46
C ILE A 172 16.02 13.86 -3.77
N SER A 173 15.75 14.68 -2.74
CA SER A 173 16.81 15.39 -2.02
C SER A 173 17.66 14.48 -1.11
N ASN A 174 17.11 13.35 -0.63
CA ASN A 174 17.77 12.47 0.35
C ASN A 174 18.39 11.21 -0.28
N ASP A 175 17.87 10.76 -1.43
CA ASP A 175 18.24 9.49 -2.04
C ASP A 175 18.97 9.62 -3.40
N ASN A 176 19.13 10.84 -3.93
CA ASN A 176 20.01 11.12 -5.08
C ASN A 176 21.49 11.23 -4.69
#